data_AF-A0A392MSX4-F1
#
_entry.id   AF-A0A392MSX4-F1
#
_cell.length_a   1.000
_cell.length_b   1.000
_cell.length_c   1.000
_cell.angle_alpha   90.00
_cell.angle_beta   90.00
_cell.angle_gamma   90.00
#
_symmetry.space_group_name_H-M   'P 1'
#
loop_
_entity.id
_entity.type
_entity.pdbx_description
1 polymer ?
#
loop_
_entity_poly.entity_id
_entity_poly.type
_entity_poly.pdbx_seq_one_letter_code
_entity_poly.pdbx_strand_id
1 'polypeptide(L)' 'MTTFNHGQFSVNLPILEGKNYDRWSKQMKVVFGYQDVMDQVINGVVPITATSTETERALHKESKKKDFKALFIIHQR' A
#
# COMPACT_ATOMS: atom_id res chain seq x y z
N MET A 1 16.57 10.28 16.69
CA MET A 1 15.64 9.22 17.13
C MET A 1 14.30 9.49 16.46
N THR A 2 14.03 8.85 15.32
CA THR A 2 12.71 8.86 14.68
C THR A 2 12.19 7.44 14.78
N THR A 3 11.34 7.21 15.79
CA THR A 3 10.57 5.98 15.91
C THR A 3 9.57 5.96 14.76
N PHE A 4 9.89 5.22 13.69
CA PHE A 4 8.87 4.78 12.76
C PHE A 4 7.92 3.93 13.58
N ASN A 5 6.74 4.47 13.91
CA ASN A 5 5.62 3.68 14.38
C ASN A 5 5.27 2.73 13.23
N HIS A 6 5.94 1.58 13.18
CA HIS A 6 5.46 0.38 12.52
C HIS A 6 4.18 0.02 13.27
N GLY A 7 3.10 0.74 12.95
CA GLY A 7 1.78 0.46 13.47
C GLY A 7 1.56 -1.03 13.29
N GLN A 8 1.52 -1.74 14.42
CA GLN A 8 1.29 -3.17 14.46
C GLN A 8 0.10 -3.42 13.54
N PHE A 9 0.35 -4.09 12.41
CA PHE A 9 -0.73 -4.61 11.60
C PHE A 9 -1.54 -5.48 12.55
N SER A 10 -2.72 -4.99 12.93
CA SER A 10 -3.66 -5.77 13.71
C SER A 10 -3.89 -7.04 12.89
N VAL A 11 -3.44 -8.17 13.45
CA VAL A 11 -3.31 -9.52 12.86
C VAL A 11 -4.65 -10.08 12.31
N ASN A 12 -5.69 -9.26 12.24
CA ASN A 12 -7.03 -9.57 11.75
C ASN A 12 -7.31 -8.89 10.39
N LEU A 13 -6.39 -9.01 9.42
CA LEU A 13 -6.74 -8.64 8.04
C LEU A 13 -7.85 -9.58 7.56
N PRO A 14 -8.85 -9.05 6.83
CA PRO A 14 -9.92 -9.90 6.32
C PRO A 14 -9.35 -10.89 5.32
N ILE A 15 -9.68 -12.17 5.49
CA ILE A 15 -9.27 -13.24 4.56
C ILE A 15 -10.20 -13.20 3.36
N LEU A 16 -9.63 -13.17 2.15
CA LEU A 16 -10.40 -13.30 0.94
C LEU A 16 -10.87 -14.76 0.78
N GLU A 17 -12.16 -14.97 1.00
CA GLU A 17 -12.88 -16.16 0.60
C GLU A 17 -13.76 -15.82 -0.61
N GLY A 18 -13.90 -16.73 -1.58
CA GLY A 18 -14.69 -16.44 -2.79
C GLY A 18 -16.14 -15.98 -2.51
N LYS A 19 -16.67 -16.28 -1.32
CA LYS A 19 -18.02 -15.95 -0.85
C LYS A 19 -18.11 -14.57 -0.19
N ASN A 20 -17.00 -13.97 0.24
CA ASN A 20 -16.98 -12.76 1.06
C ASN A 20 -16.35 -11.54 0.35
N TYR A 21 -16.15 -11.60 -0.97
CA TYR A 21 -15.44 -10.59 -1.76
C TYR A 21 -15.92 -9.16 -1.51
N ASP A 22 -17.23 -8.91 -1.47
CA ASP A 22 -17.78 -7.55 -1.24
C ASP A 22 -17.36 -6.99 0.13
N ARG A 23 -17.48 -7.81 1.18
CA ARG A 23 -17.08 -7.44 2.55
C ARG A 23 -15.57 -7.26 2.65
N TRP A 24 -14.81 -8.18 2.06
CA TRP A 24 -13.35 -8.13 2.01
C TRP A 24 -12.86 -6.87 1.30
N SER A 25 -13.44 -6.55 0.14
CA SER A 25 -13.09 -5.38 -0.66
C SER A 25 -13.34 -4.08 0.12
N LYS A 26 -14.50 -3.96 0.79
CA LYS A 26 -14.81 -2.79 1.63
C LYS A 26 -13.82 -2.62 2.77
N GLN A 27 -13.46 -3.70 3.45
CA GLN A 27 -12.50 -3.65 4.56
C GLN A 27 -11.08 -3.33 4.07
N MET A 28 -10.63 -3.94 2.97
CA MET A 28 -9.32 -3.63 2.39
C MET A 28 -9.23 -2.18 1.88
N LYS A 29 -10.30 -1.60 1.33
CA LYS A 29 -10.34 -0.17 0.98
C LYS A 29 -10.10 0.73 2.19
N VAL A 30 -10.70 0.40 3.34
CA VAL A 30 -10.48 1.14 4.59
C VAL A 30 -9.03 0.99 5.07
N VAL A 31 -8.45 -0.22 4.98
CA VAL A 31 -7.04 -0.47 5.34
C VAL A 31 -6.09 0.32 4.44
N PHE A 32 -6.30 0.29 3.11
CA PHE A 32 -5.46 1.04 2.17
C PHE A 32 -5.61 2.56 2.34
N GLY A 33 -6.82 3.04 2.62
CA GLY A 33 -7.07 4.45 2.93
C GLY A 33 -6.38 4.87 4.22
N TYR A 34 -6.48 4.08 5.28
CA TYR A 34 -5.81 4.35 6.56
C TYR A 34 -4.28 4.35 6.45
N GLN A 35 -3.73 3.47 5.63
CA GLN A 35 -2.28 3.38 5.40
C GLN A 35 -1.77 4.36 4.36
N ASP A 36 -2.64 5.19 3.77
CA ASP A 36 -2.34 6.14 2.69
C ASP A 36 -1.64 5.49 1.49
N VAL A 37 -2.05 4.26 1.15
CA VAL A 37 -1.51 3.50 0.01
C VAL A 37 -2.55 3.31 -1.10
N MET A 38 -3.79 3.73 -0.88
CA MET A 38 -4.92 3.55 -1.81
C MET A 38 -4.63 4.16 -3.18
N ASP A 39 -4.02 5.34 -3.22
CA ASP A 39 -3.65 6.00 -4.48
C ASP A 39 -2.67 5.15 -5.31
N GLN A 40 -1.66 4.56 -4.65
CA GLN A 40 -0.67 3.72 -5.32
C GLN A 40 -1.25 2.38 -5.77
N VAL A 41 -2.22 1.84 -5.05
CA VAL A 41 -2.94 0.60 -5.46
C VAL A 41 -3.82 0.83 -6.68
N ILE A 42 -4.47 1.99 -6.78
CA ILE A 42 -5.39 2.31 -7.88
C ILE A 42 -4.63 2.82 -9.10
N ASN A 43 -3.77 3.81 -8.90
CA ASN A 43 -3.10 4.54 -9.98
C ASN A 43 -1.75 3.90 -10.35
N GLY A 44 -1.24 2.99 -9.52
CA GLY A 44 0.08 2.39 -9.69
C GLY A 44 1.22 3.37 -9.38
N VAL A 45 2.44 2.86 -9.47
CA VAL A 45 3.65 3.70 -9.38
C VAL A 45 4.03 4.16 -10.78
N VAL A 46 4.06 5.47 -10.99
CA VAL A 46 4.49 6.04 -12.27
C VAL A 46 5.98 5.71 -12.51
N PRO A 47 6.34 5.08 -13.63
CA PRO A 47 7.73 4.75 -13.92
C PRO A 47 8.52 6.03 -14.20
N ILE A 48 9.62 6.21 -13.48
CA ILE A 48 10.58 7.29 -13.75
C ILE A 48 11.59 6.86 -14.81
N THR A 49 11.97 7.79 -15.69
CA THR A 49 12.99 7.59 -16.73
C THR A 49 14.38 7.98 -16.21
N ALA A 50 15.45 7.53 -16.89
CA ALA A 50 16.84 7.79 -16.46
C ALA A 50 17.20 9.29 -16.36
N THR A 51 16.43 10.17 -17.01
CA THR A 51 16.56 11.63 -16.97
C THR A 51 15.81 12.29 -15.82
N SER A 52 15.12 11.52 -14.97
CA SER A 52 14.31 12.08 -13.88
C SER A 52 15.18 12.71 -12.81
N THR A 53 14.71 13.85 -12.34
CA THR A 53 15.34 14.72 -11.34
C THR A 53 15.45 14.00 -10.00
N GLU A 54 16.42 14.38 -9.16
CA GLU A 54 16.62 13.74 -7.85
C GLU A 54 15.35 13.79 -6.96
N THR A 55 14.56 14.85 -7.09
CA THR A 55 13.23 14.99 -6.47
C THR A 55 12.23 13.95 -6.96
N GLU A 56 12.18 13.68 -8.27
CA GLU A 56 11.29 12.66 -8.86
C GLU A 56 11.73 11.25 -8.44
N ARG A 57 13.04 11.01 -8.30
CA ARG A 57 13.57 9.75 -7.78
C ARG A 57 13.19 9.52 -6.32
N ALA A 58 13.21 10.57 -5.49
CA ALA A 58 12.80 10.51 -4.11
C ALA A 58 11.30 10.21 -3.98
N LEU A 59 10.46 10.90 -4.75
CA LEU A 59 9.01 10.67 -4.80
C LEU A 59 8.69 9.25 -5.29
N HIS A 60 9.34 8.79 -6.36
CA HIS A 60 9.19 7.43 -6.86
C HIS A 60 9.58 6.37 -5.83
N LYS A 61 10.64 6.60 -5.04
CA LYS A 61 11.03 5.70 -3.96
C LYS A 61 9.97 5.62 -2.85
N GLU A 62 9.31 6.73 -2.54
CA GLU A 62 8.22 6.76 -1.56
C GLU A 62 6.96 6.07 -2.09
N SER A 63 6.55 6.38 -3.33
CA SER A 63 5.49 5.69 -4.05
C SER A 63 5.70 4.17 -4.09
N LYS A 64 6.92 3.74 -4.42
CA LYS A 64 7.28 2.31 -4.44
C LYS A 64 7.22 1.65 -3.06
N LYS A 65 7.56 2.37 -1.98
CA LYS A 65 7.39 1.86 -0.61
C LYS A 65 5.91 1.67 -0.26
N LYS A 66 5.05 2.63 -0.63
CA LYS A 66 3.60 2.55 -0.43
C LYS A 66 2.98 1.39 -1.22
N ASP A 67 3.42 1.20 -2.46
CA ASP A 67 3.01 0.07 -3.32
C ASP A 67 3.39 -1.28 -2.71
N PHE A 68 4.65 -1.47 -2.28
CA PHE A 68 5.07 -2.69 -1.59
C PHE A 68 4.31 -2.94 -0.28
N LYS A 69 3.98 -1.88 0.46
CA LYS A 69 3.19 -1.98 1.68
C LYS A 69 1.76 -2.44 1.38
N ALA A 70 1.16 -1.96 0.29
CA ALA A 70 -0.15 -2.44 -0.15
C ALA A 70 -0.09 -3.90 -0.62
N LEU A 71 0.93 -4.28 -1.41
CA LEU A 71 1.15 -5.66 -1.83
C LEU A 71 1.32 -6.58 -0.63
N PHE A 72 2.05 -6.16 0.40
CA PHE A 72 2.20 -6.93 1.65
C PHE A 72 0.85 -7.17 2.34
N ILE A 73 -0.02 -6.15 2.40
CA ILE A 73 -1.37 -6.25 2.98
C ILE A 73 -2.26 -7.22 2.18
N ILE A 74 -2.18 -7.21 0.85
CA ILE A 74 -2.94 -8.14 0.00
C ILE A 74 -2.40 -9.57 0.11
N HIS A 75 -1.07 -9.69 0.20
CA HIS A 75 -0.38 -10.97 0.20
C HIS A 75 -0.44 -11.69 1.54
N GLN A 76 -0.75 -11.00 2.65
CA GLN A 76 -0.91 -11.65 3.95
C GLN A 76 -1.99 -12.74 3.90
N ARG A 77 -1.50 -13.97 3.83
CA ARG A 77 -2.10 -15.21 4.31
C ARG A 77 -1.17 -15.81 5.36
#